data_AF-A0A6N6KME3-F1
#
_entry.id   AF-A0A6N6KME3-F1
#
_cell.length_a   1.000
_cell.length_b   1.000
_cell.length_c   1.000
_cell.angle_alpha   90.00
_cell.angle_beta   90.00
_cell.angle_gamma   90.00
#
_symmetry.space_group_name_H-M   'P 1'
#
loop_
_entity.id
_entity.type
_entity.pdbx_description
1 polymer ?
#
loop_
_entity_poly.entity_id
_entity_poly.type
_entity_poly.pdbx_seq_one_letter_code
_entity_poly.pdbx_strand_id
1 'polypeptide(L)'
;MLCDVSKVHTGYGVMPKVTHTTEDEDWGKVGSSKKVYVAKSLTQKGGFASVDNIIEREENNYWKIQVDDFQSWMLGFYKFVGEWKTTELAERKILVEYTYTLFAKNPVFYPLNWLFTKTFWRIYMKRVLENIRIMAYNNEPYQYD
;
A
#
# COMPACT_ATOMS: atom_id res chain seq x y z
N MET A 1 1.02 4.54 -8.15
CA MET A 1 1.13 5.11 -6.78
C MET A 1 0.55 6.52 -6.65
N LEU A 2 0.13 7.17 -7.75
CA LEU A 2 -0.43 8.52 -7.78
C LEU A 2 -1.97 8.55 -7.95
N CYS A 3 -2.62 7.39 -7.99
CA CYS A 3 -4.08 7.31 -8.11
C CYS A 3 -4.76 7.42 -6.74
N ASP A 4 -6.10 7.51 -6.77
CA ASP A 4 -6.93 7.48 -5.58
C ASP A 4 -6.77 6.17 -4.79
N VAL A 5 -6.04 6.25 -3.69
CA VAL A 5 -5.73 5.10 -2.85
C VAL A 5 -6.97 4.48 -2.18
N SER A 6 -8.07 5.24 -2.03
CA SER A 6 -9.33 4.73 -1.50
C SER A 6 -10.01 3.73 -2.45
N LYS A 7 -9.77 3.85 -3.76
CA LYS A 7 -10.21 2.91 -4.80
C LYS A 7 -9.29 1.71 -4.95
N VAL A 8 -8.05 1.83 -4.49
CA VAL A 8 -7.05 0.77 -4.51
C VAL A 8 -7.23 -0.17 -3.31
N HIS A 9 -7.37 0.38 -2.10
CA HIS A 9 -7.51 -0.37 -0.86
C HIS A 9 -8.97 -0.40 -0.38
N THR A 10 -9.79 -1.23 -1.02
CA THR A 10 -11.25 -1.31 -0.79
C THR A 10 -11.67 -2.21 0.39
N GLY A 11 -10.71 -2.67 1.18
CA GLY A 11 -10.93 -3.49 2.38
C GLY A 11 -11.04 -5.00 2.08
N TYR A 12 -10.54 -5.82 3.01
CA TYR A 12 -10.62 -7.28 2.93
C TYR A 12 -10.35 -7.93 4.28
N GLY A 13 -11.26 -8.79 4.75
CA GLY A 13 -11.12 -9.48 6.03
C GLY A 13 -10.90 -8.50 7.18
N VAL A 14 -9.72 -8.56 7.82
CA VAL A 14 -9.36 -7.68 8.95
C VAL A 14 -8.85 -6.30 8.52
N MET A 15 -8.53 -6.10 7.23
CA MET A 15 -8.08 -4.82 6.71
C MET A 15 -9.28 -3.95 6.35
N PRO A 16 -9.49 -2.81 7.03
CA PRO A 16 -10.53 -1.87 6.65
C PRO A 16 -10.24 -1.25 5.28
N LYS A 17 -11.28 -0.73 4.62
CA LYS A 17 -11.08 0.08 3.42
C LYS A 17 -10.46 1.43 3.76
N VAL A 18 -9.59 1.93 2.89
CA VAL A 18 -9.12 3.32 2.93
C VAL A 18 -10.26 4.23 2.52
N THR A 19 -10.40 5.37 3.20
CA THR A 19 -11.46 6.35 2.92
C THR A 19 -10.92 7.59 2.26
N HIS A 20 -9.76 8.08 2.70
CA HIS A 20 -9.10 9.27 2.18
C HIS A 20 -7.66 9.37 2.69
N THR A 21 -6.95 10.36 2.18
CA THR A 21 -5.63 10.80 2.64
C THR A 21 -5.66 12.27 3.03
N THR A 22 -4.69 12.68 3.85
CA THR A 22 -4.43 14.09 4.18
C THR A 22 -2.92 14.32 4.27
N GLU A 23 -2.52 15.60 4.30
CA GLU A 23 -1.09 16.00 4.35
C GLU A 23 -0.32 15.39 3.18
N ASP A 24 -0.94 15.40 2.00
CA ASP A 24 -0.53 14.72 0.77
C ASP A 24 -0.30 15.68 -0.39
N GLU A 25 -0.17 16.98 -0.13
CA GLU A 25 -0.01 18.03 -1.13
C GLU A 25 1.22 17.83 -2.03
N ASP A 26 2.29 17.26 -1.45
CA ASP A 26 3.53 16.94 -2.15
C ASP A 26 3.65 15.46 -2.56
N TRP A 27 2.58 14.68 -2.40
CA TRP A 27 2.62 13.24 -2.69
C TRP A 27 3.02 13.00 -4.15
N GLY A 28 4.00 12.13 -4.31
CA GLY A 28 4.69 11.90 -5.59
C GLY A 28 6.14 12.37 -5.55
N LYS A 29 6.50 13.34 -4.72
CA LYS A 29 7.89 13.79 -4.58
C LYS A 29 8.67 12.88 -3.62
N VAL A 30 9.93 12.61 -3.93
CA VAL A 30 10.81 11.86 -3.01
C VAL A 30 10.93 12.61 -1.68
N GLY A 31 10.79 11.89 -0.57
CA GLY A 31 10.77 12.45 0.78
C GLY A 31 9.42 13.00 1.24
N SER A 32 8.40 13.03 0.38
CA SER A 32 7.04 13.37 0.80
C SER A 32 6.39 12.22 1.58
N SER A 33 5.38 12.59 2.36
CA SER A 33 4.57 11.66 3.14
C SER A 33 3.08 11.95 2.92
N LYS A 34 2.23 11.04 3.36
CA LYS A 34 0.80 11.30 3.56
C LYS A 34 0.23 10.47 4.69
N LYS A 35 -0.82 10.99 5.32
CA LYS A 35 -1.60 10.24 6.30
C LYS A 35 -2.72 9.49 5.62
N VAL A 36 -2.88 8.21 5.98
CA VAL A 36 -3.92 7.33 5.45
C VAL A 36 -5.01 7.12 6.49
N TYR A 37 -6.26 7.28 6.06
CA TYR A 37 -7.44 7.11 6.91
C TYR A 37 -8.28 5.93 6.42
N VAL A 38 -8.86 5.20 7.37
CA VAL A 38 -9.63 3.99 7.08
C VAL A 38 -11.02 4.02 7.72
N ALA A 39 -11.94 3.23 7.16
CA ALA A 39 -13.25 3.03 7.74
C ALA A 39 -13.15 2.23 9.06
N LYS A 40 -14.17 2.36 9.90
CA LYS A 40 -14.33 1.51 11.08
C LYS A 40 -14.48 0.03 10.64
N SER A 41 -13.81 -0.87 11.34
CA SER A 41 -13.94 -2.32 11.18
C SER A 41 -14.09 -3.01 12.54
N LEU A 42 -14.18 -4.34 12.53
CA LEU A 42 -14.17 -5.15 13.76
C LEU A 42 -12.85 -5.01 14.54
N THR A 43 -11.74 -4.73 13.85
CA THR A 43 -10.39 -4.71 14.40
C THR A 43 -9.83 -3.31 14.61
N GLN A 44 -10.45 -2.27 14.02
CA GLN A 44 -9.98 -0.89 14.10
C GLN A 44 -11.13 0.10 14.23
N LYS A 45 -10.98 1.11 15.09
CA LYS A 45 -12.01 2.15 15.34
C LYS A 45 -12.30 3.05 14.12
N GLY A 46 -11.50 2.95 13.06
CA GLY A 46 -11.50 3.86 11.92
C GLY A 46 -10.72 5.14 12.22
N GLY A 47 -10.55 5.99 11.21
CA GLY A 47 -9.75 7.21 11.29
C GLY A 47 -8.31 7.01 10.84
N PHE A 48 -7.39 7.81 11.38
CA PHE A 48 -5.97 7.76 11.04
C PHE A 48 -5.39 6.36 11.31
N ALA A 49 -4.71 5.78 10.31
CA ALA A 49 -4.28 4.39 10.34
C ALA A 49 -2.77 4.23 10.23
N SER A 50 -2.14 4.98 9.34
CA SER A 50 -0.70 4.88 9.03
C SER A 50 -0.22 6.12 8.28
N VAL A 51 1.10 6.27 8.21
CA VAL A 51 1.78 7.22 7.32
C VAL A 51 2.44 6.44 6.18
N ASP A 52 2.18 6.87 4.96
CA ASP A 52 2.93 6.43 3.79
C ASP A 52 4.03 7.46 3.49
N ASN A 53 5.22 7.00 3.15
CA ASN A 53 6.38 7.84 2.83
C ASN A 53 7.00 7.39 1.51
N ILE A 54 7.38 8.33 0.64
CA ILE A 54 8.13 8.04 -0.59
C ILE A 54 9.62 8.08 -0.28
N ILE A 55 10.28 6.92 -0.39
CA ILE A 55 11.72 6.78 -0.13
C ILE A 55 12.52 6.98 -1.41
N GLU A 56 12.08 6.37 -2.52
CA GLU A 56 12.72 6.48 -3.83
C GLU A 56 11.63 6.51 -4.93
N ARG A 57 11.85 7.31 -5.98
CA ARG A 57 11.02 7.36 -7.20
C ARG A 57 11.95 7.56 -8.39
N GLU A 58 11.82 6.68 -9.37
CA GLU A 58 12.32 6.84 -10.73
C GLU A 58 11.13 6.74 -11.68
N GLU A 59 10.86 7.83 -12.40
CA GLU A 59 9.64 7.99 -13.17
C GLU A 59 9.46 6.86 -14.19
N ASN A 60 8.25 6.28 -14.24
CA ASN A 60 7.89 5.13 -15.09
C ASN A 60 8.74 3.86 -14.92
N ASN A 61 9.62 3.77 -13.91
CA ASN A 61 10.52 2.64 -13.72
C ASN A 61 10.39 2.01 -12.32
N TYR A 62 10.58 2.80 -11.27
CA TYR A 62 10.72 2.26 -9.92
C TYR A 62 10.17 3.18 -8.84
N TRP A 63 9.55 2.58 -7.82
CA TRP A 63 9.06 3.26 -6.64
C TRP A 63 9.38 2.44 -5.41
N LYS A 64 9.81 3.13 -4.35
CA LYS A 64 9.97 2.56 -3.02
C LYS A 64 9.23 3.40 -2.02
N ILE A 65 8.28 2.78 -1.34
CA ILE A 65 7.49 3.40 -0.30
C ILE A 65 7.69 2.70 1.02
N GLN A 66 7.56 3.46 2.10
CA GLN A 66 7.52 2.96 3.46
C GLN A 66 6.17 3.28 4.06
N VAL A 67 5.53 2.28 4.67
CA VAL A 67 4.31 2.46 5.46
C VAL A 67 4.65 2.16 6.91
N ASP A 68 4.42 3.12 7.79
CA ASP A 68 4.70 3.03 9.22
C ASP A 68 3.71 3.88 10.05
N ASP A 69 4.09 4.17 11.31
CA ASP A 69 3.25 4.86 12.29
C ASP A 69 1.84 4.26 12.41
N PHE A 70 1.79 2.93 12.54
CA PHE A 70 0.54 2.20 12.64
C PHE A 70 -0.22 2.57 13.92
N GLN A 71 -1.44 3.06 13.76
CA GLN A 71 -2.32 3.47 14.88
C GLN A 71 -3.11 2.30 15.47
N SER A 72 -2.93 1.09 14.94
CA SER A 72 -3.54 -0.13 15.44
C SER A 72 -2.51 -1.24 15.54
N TRP A 73 -2.82 -2.24 16.37
CA TRP A 73 -1.94 -3.38 16.54
C TRP A 73 -1.93 -4.27 15.29
N MET A 74 -0.83 -4.20 14.55
CA MET A 74 -0.60 -4.94 13.32
C MET A 74 0.24 -6.20 13.58
N LEU A 75 -0.19 -7.07 14.51
CA LEU A 75 0.51 -8.35 14.82
C LEU A 75 2.01 -8.20 15.18
N GLY A 76 2.40 -7.05 15.73
CA GLY A 76 3.80 -6.75 16.05
C GLY A 76 4.66 -6.29 14.87
N PHE A 77 4.07 -6.09 13.69
CA PHE A 77 4.68 -5.32 12.61
C PHE A 77 4.73 -3.83 12.98
N TYR A 78 5.80 -3.15 12.57
CA TYR A 78 5.99 -1.72 12.83
C TYR A 78 6.33 -0.91 11.57
N LYS A 79 6.66 -1.59 10.47
CA LYS A 79 7.03 -0.96 9.21
C LYS A 79 6.83 -1.94 8.06
N PHE A 80 6.29 -1.48 6.95
CA PHE A 80 6.31 -2.16 5.66
C PHE A 80 7.10 -1.35 4.65
N VAL A 81 7.83 -2.02 3.77
CA VAL A 81 8.50 -1.40 2.62
C VAL A 81 7.96 -2.06 1.35
N GLY A 82 7.34 -1.26 0.49
CA GLY A 82 6.82 -1.68 -0.80
C GLY A 82 7.73 -1.19 -1.92
N GLU A 83 8.11 -2.09 -2.81
CA GLU A 83 8.96 -1.81 -3.97
C GLU A 83 8.19 -2.18 -5.23
N TRP A 84 7.84 -1.18 -6.03
CA TRP A 84 7.11 -1.32 -7.27
C TRP A 84 8.02 -1.03 -8.44
N LYS A 85 8.23 -2.02 -9.30
CA LYS A 85 9.02 -1.90 -10.51
C LYS A 85 8.17 -2.15 -11.74
N THR A 86 8.38 -1.35 -12.77
CA THR A 86 7.73 -1.48 -14.08
C THR A 86 8.76 -1.84 -15.14
N THR A 87 8.36 -2.67 -16.10
CA THR A 87 9.18 -2.99 -17.27
C THR A 87 8.26 -3.08 -18.48
N GLU A 88 8.54 -2.29 -19.51
CA GLU A 88 7.83 -2.38 -20.77
C GLU A 88 8.21 -3.66 -21.50
N LEU A 89 7.22 -4.51 -21.79
CA LEU A 89 7.42 -5.75 -22.53
C LEU A 89 7.05 -5.59 -24.02
N ALA A 90 6.08 -4.72 -24.32
CA ALA A 90 5.64 -4.34 -25.66
C ALA A 90 4.74 -3.09 -25.54
N GLU A 91 4.33 -2.53 -26.68
CA GLU A 91 3.36 -1.44 -26.73
C GLU A 91 2.11 -1.79 -25.91
N ARG A 92 1.75 -0.93 -24.95
CA ARG A 92 0.61 -1.11 -24.02
C ARG A 92 0.66 -2.39 -23.17
N LYS A 93 1.85 -2.98 -22.99
CA LYS A 93 2.06 -4.16 -22.15
C LYS A 93 3.20 -3.91 -21.17
N ILE A 94 2.84 -3.64 -19.92
CA ILE A 94 3.78 -3.39 -18.82
C ILE A 94 3.78 -4.58 -17.86
N LEU A 95 4.97 -5.11 -17.57
CA LEU A 95 5.18 -5.98 -16.42
C LEU A 95 5.30 -5.12 -15.17
N VAL A 96 4.55 -5.50 -14.13
CA VAL A 96 4.64 -4.91 -12.80
C VAL A 96 5.16 -5.97 -11.83
N GLU A 97 6.27 -5.67 -11.18
CA GLU A 97 6.83 -6.45 -10.09
C GLU A 97 6.62 -5.68 -8.79
N TYR A 98 5.78 -6.20 -7.89
CA TYR A 98 5.50 -5.55 -6.62
C TYR A 98 5.93 -6.43 -5.45
N THR A 99 7.01 -6.01 -4.78
CA THR A 99 7.57 -6.69 -3.61
C THR A 99 7.22 -5.93 -2.33
N TYR A 100 6.94 -6.68 -1.26
CA TYR A 100 6.71 -6.12 0.06
C TYR A 100 7.59 -6.81 1.09
N THR A 101 8.32 -6.01 1.87
CA THR A 101 9.10 -6.45 3.03
C THR A 101 8.42 -5.96 4.30
N LEU A 102 7.98 -6.89 5.16
CA LEU A 102 7.25 -6.59 6.39
C LEU A 102 8.17 -6.78 7.60
N PHE A 103 8.36 -5.73 8.40
CA PHE A 103 9.28 -5.71 9.54
C PHE A 103 8.52 -5.87 10.87
N ALA A 104 8.95 -6.83 11.69
CA ALA A 104 8.39 -7.11 13.02
C ALA A 104 9.49 -7.15 14.09
N LYS A 105 9.19 -6.64 15.29
CA LYS A 105 10.18 -6.55 16.40
C LYS A 105 10.14 -7.72 17.38
N ASN A 106 9.06 -8.50 17.42
CA ASN A 106 8.86 -9.53 18.45
C ASN A 106 8.95 -10.94 17.85
N PRO A 107 10.01 -11.72 18.18
CA PRO A 107 10.20 -13.08 17.70
C PRO A 107 9.07 -14.06 18.03
N VAL A 108 8.36 -13.84 19.15
CA VAL A 108 7.23 -14.70 19.57
C VAL A 108 6.13 -14.73 18.50
N PHE A 109 5.93 -13.62 17.79
CA PHE A 109 4.92 -13.53 16.73
C PHE A 109 5.44 -13.98 15.36
N TYR A 110 6.69 -14.41 15.20
CA TYR A 110 7.22 -14.78 13.88
C TYR A 110 6.45 -15.90 13.17
N PRO A 111 6.01 -16.98 13.84
CA PRO A 111 5.18 -17.98 13.19
C PRO A 111 3.85 -17.39 12.68
N LEU A 112 3.21 -16.52 13.46
CA LEU A 112 1.98 -15.85 13.09
C LEU A 112 2.18 -14.85 11.94
N ASN A 113 3.27 -14.08 11.99
CA ASN A 113 3.66 -13.13 10.95
C ASN A 113 3.99 -13.84 9.63
N TRP A 114 4.67 -14.98 9.70
CA TRP A 114 4.93 -15.82 8.53
C TRP A 114 3.63 -16.34 7.92
N LEU A 115 2.71 -16.86 8.74
CA LEU A 115 1.41 -17.31 8.26
C LEU A 115 0.63 -16.17 7.63
N PHE A 116 0.56 -15.02 8.30
CA PHE A 116 -0.12 -13.81 7.83
C PHE A 116 0.43 -13.34 6.48
N THR A 117 1.76 -13.26 6.34
CA THR A 117 2.41 -12.80 5.10
C THR A 117 2.19 -13.76 3.93
N LYS A 118 2.31 -15.08 4.17
CA LYS A 118 2.17 -16.11 3.12
C LYS A 118 0.73 -16.35 2.68
N THR A 119 -0.25 -16.05 3.53
CA THR A 119 -1.67 -16.29 3.26
C THR A 119 -2.42 -14.98 3.04
N PHE A 120 -2.85 -14.33 4.13
CA PHE A 120 -3.73 -13.17 4.12
C PHE A 120 -3.14 -12.01 3.31
N TRP A 121 -1.91 -11.59 3.62
CA TRP A 121 -1.29 -10.43 2.96
C TRP A 121 -1.13 -10.64 1.45
N ARG A 122 -0.72 -11.84 1.03
CA ARG A 122 -0.58 -12.18 -0.38
C ARG A 122 -1.92 -12.13 -1.12
N ILE A 123 -3.00 -12.61 -0.51
CA ILE A 123 -4.35 -12.53 -1.09
C ILE A 123 -4.83 -11.08 -1.16
N TYR A 124 -4.62 -10.33 -0.09
CA TYR A 124 -4.97 -8.91 -0.03
C TYR A 124 -4.28 -8.11 -1.15
N MET A 125 -2.96 -8.25 -1.29
CA MET A 125 -2.21 -7.53 -2.31
C MET A 125 -2.58 -7.92 -3.74
N LYS A 126 -3.00 -9.17 -3.98
CA LYS A 126 -3.56 -9.57 -5.29
C LYS A 126 -4.85 -8.80 -5.61
N ARG A 127 -5.71 -8.57 -4.62
CA ARG A 127 -6.93 -7.77 -4.80
C ARG A 127 -6.61 -6.30 -5.07
N VAL A 128 -5.63 -5.76 -4.34
CA VAL A 128 -5.11 -4.40 -4.55
C VAL A 128 -4.60 -4.22 -5.97
N LEU A 129 -3.78 -5.15 -6.46
CA LEU A 129 -3.28 -5.13 -7.84
C LEU A 129 -4.40 -5.25 -8.87
N GLU A 130 -5.43 -6.05 -8.59
CA GLU A 130 -6.60 -6.17 -9.47
C GLU A 130 -7.38 -4.85 -9.56
N ASN A 131 -7.58 -4.15 -8.44
CA ASN A 131 -8.19 -2.83 -8.44
C ASN A 131 -7.38 -1.84 -9.29
N ILE A 132 -6.05 -1.82 -9.11
CA ILE A 132 -5.15 -0.97 -9.92
C ILE A 132 -5.27 -1.31 -11.42
N ARG A 133 -5.32 -2.60 -11.76
CA ARG A 133 -5.48 -3.07 -13.14
C ARG A 133 -6.79 -2.56 -13.75
N ILE A 134 -7.89 -2.64 -13.01
CA ILE A 134 -9.20 -2.12 -13.45
C ILE A 134 -9.14 -0.60 -13.64
N MET A 135 -8.57 0.14 -12.69
CA MET A 135 -8.40 1.60 -12.78
C MET A 135 -7.58 2.00 -14.01
N ALA A 136 -6.52 1.25 -14.31
CA ALA A 136 -5.69 1.49 -15.49
C ALA A 136 -6.48 1.27 -16.80
N TYR A 137 -7.27 0.20 -16.91
CA TYR A 137 -8.14 -0.01 -18.08
C TYR A 137 -9.23 1.06 -18.23
N ASN A 138 -9.70 1.59 -17.11
CA ASN A 138 -10.70 2.66 -17.08
C ASN A 138 -10.09 4.05 -17.34
N ASN A 139 -8.76 4.16 -17.49
CA ASN A 139 -8.04 5.44 -17.63
C ASN A 139 -8.39 6.43 -16.51
N GLU A 140 -8.47 5.94 -15.27
CA GLU A 140 -8.73 6.82 -14.13
C GLU A 140 -7.61 7.86 -13.98
N PRO A 141 -7.95 9.12 -13.68
CA PRO A 141 -6.95 10.18 -13.55
C PRO A 141 -6.05 9.93 -12.34
N TYR A 142 -4.81 10.38 -12.45
CA TYR A 142 -3.95 10.54 -11.28
C TYR A 142 -4.45 11.70 -10.41
N GLN A 143 -4.27 11.58 -9.10
CA GLN A 143 -4.60 12.62 -8.12
C GLN A 143 -3.45 13.61 -7.89
N TYR A 144 -2.23 13.20 -8.24
CA TYR A 144 -1.01 13.96 -8.02
C TYR A 144 -0.07 13.82 -9.23
N ASP A 145 0.93 14.70 -9.29
CA ASP A 145 1.93 14.81 -10.36
C ASP A 145 3.26 14.06 -10.04
#